data_AF-A0AAV0ZBL7-F1
#
_entry.id   AF-A0AAV0ZBL7-F1
#
_cell.length_a   1.000
_cell.length_b   1.000
_cell.length_c   1.000
_cell.angle_alpha   90.00
_cell.angle_beta   90.00
_cell.angle_gamma   90.00
#
_symmetry.space_group_name_H-M   'P 1'
#
loop_
_entity.id
_entity.type
_entity.pdbx_description
1 polymer ?
#
loop_
_entity_poly.entity_id
_entity_poly.type
_entity_poly.pdbx_seq_one_letter_code
_entity_poly.pdbx_strand_id
1 'polypeptide(L)'
;MSPEQLLEFAWGLANSKKPFLWIIRPDLVIGGSVVLSFEFVNEISDRGLIASWCPQEQPTNCRFIYNEWEIGMEIDSNVKREDVERLISELMLGDKGKKMKKKVMEMKKKAEENTSPGGCSYMNFDRVIKEVLLKQY
;
A
#
# COMPACT_ATOMS: atom_id res chain seq x y z
N MET A 1 1.00 8.61 15.15
CA MET A 1 2.39 8.83 14.72
C MET A 1 2.77 10.23 15.15
N SER A 2 3.79 10.38 15.98
CA SER A 2 4.29 11.70 16.40
C SER A 2 5.12 12.36 15.27
N PRO A 3 5.43 13.67 15.35
CA PRO A 3 6.33 14.33 14.38
C PRO A 3 7.71 13.67 14.28
N GLU A 4 8.27 13.20 15.39
CA GLU A 4 9.57 12.51 15.43
C GLU A 4 9.49 11.17 14.70
N GLN A 5 8.43 10.40 14.94
CA GLN A 5 8.21 9.12 14.25
C GLN A 5 8.00 9.33 12.74
N LEU A 6 7.34 10.42 12.37
CA LEU A 6 7.14 10.79 10.97
C LEU A 6 8.47 11.15 10.29
N LEU A 7 9.37 11.83 11.00
CA LEU A 7 10.73 12.15 10.55
C LEU A 7 11.58 10.88 10.36
N GLU A 8 11.54 9.96 11.32
CA GLU A 8 12.21 8.66 11.20
C GLU A 8 11.70 7.87 10.00
N PHE A 9 10.39 7.86 9.79
CA PHE A 9 9.78 7.19 8.64
C PHE A 9 10.26 7.79 7.30
N ALA A 10 10.25 9.13 7.21
CA ALA A 10 10.68 9.84 6.01
C ALA A 10 12.14 9.56 5.68
N TRP A 11 13.05 9.69 6.66
CA TRP A 11 14.46 9.39 6.44
C TRP A 11 14.72 7.92 6.18
N GLY A 12 13.91 7.00 6.72
CA GLY A 12 13.96 5.59 6.36
C GLY A 12 13.61 5.33 4.89
N LEU A 13 12.57 5.99 4.38
CA LEU A 13 12.21 5.96 2.95
C LEU A 13 13.35 6.51 2.08
N ALA A 14 13.88 7.68 2.45
CA ALA A 14 15.02 8.27 1.75
C ALA A 14 16.23 7.32 1.77
N ASN A 15 16.64 6.82 2.93
CA ASN A 15 17.84 6.00 3.05
C ASN A 15 17.76 4.66 2.29
N SER A 16 16.55 4.12 2.06
CA SER A 16 16.37 2.90 1.26
C SER A 16 16.91 2.97 -0.16
N LYS A 17 17.10 4.18 -0.71
CA LYS A 17 17.47 4.44 -2.12
C LYS A 17 16.56 3.71 -3.12
N LYS A 18 15.32 3.37 -2.73
CA LYS A 18 14.31 2.76 -3.61
C LYS A 18 13.29 3.81 -4.08
N PRO A 19 12.65 3.60 -5.25
CA PRO A 19 11.51 4.39 -5.65
C PRO A 19 10.30 4.15 -4.73
N PHE A 20 9.56 5.19 -4.39
CA PHE A 20 8.37 5.08 -3.54
C PHE A 20 7.31 6.14 -3.85
N LEU A 21 6.06 5.82 -3.52
CA LEU A 21 4.93 6.77 -3.44
C LEU A 21 4.47 6.82 -1.99
N TRP A 22 4.52 8.00 -1.38
CA TRP A 22 4.08 8.21 -0.01
C TRP A 22 2.81 9.05 0.04
N ILE A 23 1.71 8.43 0.49
CA ILE A 23 0.44 9.12 0.76
C ILE A 23 0.46 9.60 2.21
N ILE A 24 0.46 10.91 2.41
CA ILE A 24 0.53 11.51 3.75
C ILE A 24 -0.73 12.31 4.09
N ARG A 25 -1.17 12.15 5.34
CA ARG A 25 -2.28 12.89 5.94
C ARG A 25 -1.91 14.36 6.13
N PRO A 26 -2.66 15.32 5.53
CA PRO A 26 -2.38 16.74 5.68
C PRO A 26 -2.31 17.19 7.15
N ASP A 27 -3.14 16.62 8.01
CA ASP A 27 -3.15 16.91 9.45
C ASP A 27 -1.87 16.48 10.18
N LEU A 28 -1.13 15.50 9.66
CA LEU A 28 0.20 15.12 10.17
C LEU A 28 1.31 16.06 9.66
N VAL A 29 1.05 16.84 8.61
CA VAL A 29 2.01 17.77 7.99
C VAL A 29 1.87 19.19 8.57
N ILE A 30 0.63 19.62 8.87
CA ILE A 30 0.31 21.01 9.28
C ILE A 30 0.93 21.41 10.65
N GLY A 31 1.31 20.44 11.49
CA GLY A 31 2.09 20.67 12.72
C GLY A 31 3.55 20.20 12.66
N GLY A 32 4.01 19.69 11.51
CA GLY A 32 5.21 18.87 11.35
C GLY A 32 6.06 19.23 10.13
N SER A 33 6.13 20.52 9.79
CA SER A 33 6.86 21.09 8.63
C SER A 33 8.34 20.64 8.49
N VAL A 34 8.93 20.02 9.51
CA VAL A 34 10.30 19.50 9.50
C VAL A 34 10.49 18.34 8.53
N VAL A 35 9.46 17.52 8.30
CA VAL A 35 9.58 16.30 7.47
C VAL A 35 9.73 16.63 5.99
N LEU A 36 9.10 17.71 5.52
CA LEU A 36 9.21 18.21 4.15
C LEU A 36 10.30 19.29 4.04
N SER A 37 11.40 19.13 4.78
CA SER A 37 12.55 20.02 4.66
C SER A 37 13.07 20.02 3.21
N PHE A 38 13.70 21.12 2.81
CA PHE A 38 14.34 21.22 1.48
C PHE A 38 15.33 20.08 1.25
N GLU A 39 16.06 19.69 2.29
CA GLU A 39 17.02 18.59 2.26
C GLU A 39 16.34 17.26 1.91
N PHE A 40 15.24 16.92 2.60
CA PHE A 40 14.50 15.69 2.32
C PHE A 40 13.91 15.68 0.91
N VAL A 41 13.27 16.78 0.50
CA VAL A 41 12.66 16.89 -0.84
C VAL A 41 13.72 16.74 -1.93
N ASN A 42 14.90 17.34 -1.74
CA ASN A 42 16.00 17.21 -2.70
C ASN A 42 16.54 15.76 -2.75
N GLU A 43 16.69 15.11 -1.60
CA GLU A 43 17.18 13.73 -1.47
C GLU A 43 16.27 12.69 -2.14
N ILE A 44 14.97 12.97 -2.27
CA ILE A 44 14.00 12.05 -2.89
C ILE A 44 13.58 12.48 -4.30
N SER A 45 14.09 13.59 -4.81
CA SER A 45 13.56 14.26 -6.02
C SER A 45 13.52 13.38 -7.28
N ASP A 46 14.41 12.40 -7.39
CA ASP A 46 14.54 11.50 -8.53
C ASP A 46 13.72 10.20 -8.41
N ARG A 47 13.14 9.92 -7.23
CA ARG A 47 12.61 8.57 -6.90
C ARG A 47 11.40 8.54 -5.97
N GLY A 48 11.09 9.63 -5.28
CA GLY A 48 9.98 9.75 -4.36
C GLY A 48 8.88 10.64 -4.92
N LEU A 49 7.64 10.19 -4.81
CA LEU A 49 6.46 11.02 -5.02
C LEU A 49 5.68 11.12 -3.72
N ILE A 50 5.26 12.33 -3.34
CA ILE A 50 4.39 12.56 -2.18
C ILE A 50 3.04 13.02 -2.70
N ALA A 51 1.97 12.35 -2.29
CA ALA A 51 0.61 12.70 -2.66
C ALA A 51 -0.28 12.88 -1.43
N SER A 52 -1.33 13.69 -1.61
CA SER A 52 -2.28 14.02 -0.56
C SER A 52 -3.15 12.82 -0.20
N TRP A 53 -3.55 12.75 1.07
CA TRP A 53 -4.47 11.75 1.58
C TRP A 53 -5.78 11.62 0.81
N CYS A 54 -6.27 10.38 0.76
CA CYS A 54 -7.61 10.02 0.31
C CYS A 54 -8.29 9.20 1.43
N PRO A 55 -9.59 9.38 1.71
CA PRO A 55 -10.31 8.56 2.70
C PRO A 55 -10.17 7.05 2.40
N GLN A 56 -9.83 6.25 3.41
CA GLN A 56 -9.60 4.80 3.27
C GLN A 56 -10.15 4.03 4.48
N GLU A 57 -10.76 2.88 4.22
CA GLU A 57 -11.11 1.87 5.23
C GLU A 57 -9.86 1.03 5.57
N GLN A 58 -9.04 1.49 6.50
CA GLN A 58 -7.68 0.91 6.70
C GLN A 58 -7.60 -0.30 7.66
N PRO A 59 -8.23 -0.32 8.85
CA PRO A 59 -7.94 -1.35 9.85
C PRO A 59 -8.26 -2.78 9.38
N THR A 60 -9.45 -2.98 8.80
CA THR A 60 -9.88 -4.29 8.29
C THR A 60 -8.99 -4.76 7.14
N ASN A 61 -8.66 -3.85 6.22
CA ASN A 61 -7.82 -4.16 5.07
C ASN A 61 -6.40 -4.54 5.48
N CYS A 62 -5.81 -3.87 6.48
CA CYS A 62 -4.52 -4.25 7.05
C CYS A 62 -4.53 -5.67 7.61
N ARG A 63 -5.60 -6.06 8.33
CA ARG A 63 -5.74 -7.41 8.86
C ARG A 63 -5.74 -8.46 7.74
N PHE A 64 -6.50 -8.25 6.67
CA PHE A 64 -6.51 -9.17 5.54
C PHE A 64 -5.16 -9.24 4.84
N ILE A 65 -4.51 -8.11 4.59
CA ILE A 65 -3.21 -8.03 3.91
C ILE A 65 -2.13 -8.79 4.70
N TYR A 66 -2.11 -8.65 6.02
CA TYR A 66 -1.06 -9.23 6.86
C TYR A 66 -1.37 -10.67 7.27
N ASN A 67 -2.56 -10.93 7.83
CA ASN A 67 -2.89 -12.21 8.45
C ASN A 67 -3.50 -13.23 7.49
N GLU A 68 -4.31 -12.78 6.53
CA GLU A 68 -5.07 -13.69 5.67
C GLU A 68 -4.36 -13.93 4.34
N TRP A 69 -3.88 -12.86 3.71
CA TRP A 69 -3.24 -12.91 2.40
C TRP A 69 -1.72 -13.01 2.51
N GLU A 70 -1.14 -12.57 3.65
CA GLU A 70 0.30 -12.56 3.89
C GLU A 70 1.07 -11.90 2.71
N ILE A 71 0.55 -10.76 2.25
CA ILE A 71 1.11 -9.96 1.14
C ILE A 71 1.61 -8.58 1.60
N GLY A 72 1.69 -8.35 2.91
CA GLY A 72 2.21 -7.11 3.48
C GLY A 72 3.17 -7.36 4.64
N MET A 73 3.92 -6.32 4.98
CA MET A 73 4.79 -6.28 6.15
C MET A 73 4.31 -5.16 7.08
N GLU A 74 4.27 -5.45 8.38
CA GLU A 74 3.94 -4.47 9.40
C GLU A 74 5.21 -3.71 9.82
N ILE A 75 5.04 -2.41 10.09
CA ILE A 75 6.07 -1.55 10.66
C ILE A 75 5.67 -1.30 12.11
N ASP A 76 6.63 -1.41 13.02
CA ASP A 76 6.39 -1.22 14.46
C ASP A 76 5.82 0.18 14.74
N SER A 77 4.96 0.26 15.75
CA SER A 77 4.46 1.51 16.31
C SER A 77 5.55 2.51 16.73
N ASN A 78 6.74 2.04 17.12
CA ASN A 78 7.89 2.84 17.47
C ASN A 78 8.90 2.89 16.31
N VAL A 79 8.54 3.65 15.28
CA VAL A 79 9.29 3.74 14.02
C VAL A 79 10.70 4.30 14.21
N LYS A 80 11.70 3.57 13.69
CA LYS A 80 13.08 4.04 13.50
C LYS A 80 13.49 3.94 12.02
N ARG A 81 14.28 4.89 11.52
CA ARG A 81 14.67 4.93 10.11
C ARG A 81 15.39 3.68 9.63
N GLU A 82 16.25 3.07 10.46
CA GLU A 82 17.00 1.87 10.10
C GLU A 82 16.09 0.66 9.92
N ASP A 83 15.02 0.59 10.73
CA ASP A 83 14.03 -0.48 10.63
C ASP A 83 13.20 -0.31 9.35
N VAL A 84 12.80 0.92 9.02
CA VAL A 84 12.08 1.23 7.77
C VAL A 84 12.93 0.89 6.55
N GLU A 85 14.19 1.31 6.53
CA GLU A 85 15.13 1.00 5.44
C GLU A 85 15.30 -0.51 5.24
N ARG A 86 15.47 -1.25 6.34
CA ARG A 86 15.62 -2.72 6.32
C ARG A 86 14.35 -3.39 5.78
N LEU A 87 13.18 -2.95 6.23
CA LEU A 87 11.90 -3.51 5.79
C LEU A 87 11.63 -3.24 4.30
N ILE A 88 11.94 -2.03 3.81
CA ILE A 88 11.84 -1.71 2.38
C ILE A 88 12.79 -2.58 1.55
N SER A 89 14.01 -2.77 2.03
CA SER A 89 14.99 -3.62 1.34
C SER A 89 14.54 -5.08 1.27
N GLU A 90 14.01 -5.61 2.37
CA GLU A 90 13.45 -6.97 2.42
C GLU A 90 12.21 -7.13 1.53
N LEU A 91 11.35 -6.12 1.48
CA LEU A 91 10.16 -6.12 0.62
C LEU A 91 10.53 -6.11 -0.87
N MET A 92 11.54 -5.33 -1.25
CA MET A 92 11.88 -5.09 -2.66
C MET A 92 12.83 -6.13 -3.24
N LEU A 93 13.81 -6.60 -2.44
CA LEU A 93 14.89 -7.48 -2.91
C LEU A 93 14.97 -8.79 -2.14
N GLY A 94 14.45 -8.82 -0.91
CA GLY A 94 14.50 -9.97 -0.01
C GLY A 94 13.56 -11.11 -0.42
N ASP A 95 13.78 -12.24 0.24
CA ASP A 95 13.03 -13.47 -0.07
C ASP A 95 11.59 -13.41 0.45
N LYS A 96 11.33 -12.67 1.54
CA LYS A 96 9.94 -12.39 1.94
C LYS A 96 9.23 -11.56 0.86
N GLY A 97 9.90 -10.52 0.34
CA GLY A 97 9.45 -9.73 -0.81
C GLY A 97 9.02 -10.58 -2.00
N LYS A 98 9.89 -11.50 -2.44
CA LYS A 98 9.62 -12.41 -3.56
C LYS A 98 8.45 -13.35 -3.28
N LYS A 99 8.33 -13.89 -2.06
CA LYS A 99 7.21 -14.75 -1.67
C LYS A 99 5.88 -13.99 -1.70
N MET A 100 5.84 -12.77 -1.16
CA MET A 100 4.66 -11.91 -1.21
C MET A 100 4.28 -11.59 -2.66
N LYS A 101 5.26 -11.22 -3.49
CA LYS A 101 5.03 -10.95 -4.92
C LYS A 101 4.41 -12.15 -5.65
N LYS A 102 4.87 -13.37 -5.36
CA LYS A 102 4.29 -14.59 -5.95
C LYS A 102 2.81 -14.73 -5.59
N LYS A 103 2.45 -14.57 -4.31
CA LYS A 103 1.05 -14.62 -3.85
C LYS A 103 0.19 -13.55 -4.50
N VAL A 104 0.68 -12.32 -4.59
CA VAL A 104 -0.01 -11.22 -5.29
C VAL A 104 -0.28 -11.57 -6.75
N MET A 105 0.70 -12.17 -7.45
CA MET A 105 0.52 -12.58 -8.85
C MET A 105 -0.52 -13.70 -9.01
N GLU A 106 -0.57 -14.65 -8.07
CA GLU A 106 -1.61 -15.69 -8.06
C GLU A 106 -3.00 -15.09 -7.79
N MET A 107 -3.11 -14.15 -6.86
CA MET A 107 -4.36 -13.43 -6.59
C MET A 107 -4.81 -12.60 -7.79
N LYS A 108 -3.87 -11.88 -8.43
CA LYS A 108 -4.14 -11.11 -9.66
C LYS A 108 -4.72 -12.01 -10.75
N LYS A 109 -4.09 -13.15 -11.01
CA LYS A 109 -4.57 -14.12 -12.00
C LYS A 109 -5.99 -14.59 -11.69
N LYS A 110 -6.27 -14.97 -10.43
CA LYS A 110 -7.61 -15.38 -10.01
C LYS A 110 -8.65 -14.26 -10.16
N ALA A 111 -8.27 -13.01 -9.89
CA ALA A 111 -9.16 -11.86 -10.06
C ALA A 111 -9.51 -11.63 -11.54
N GLU A 112 -8.53 -11.71 -12.43
CA GLU A 112 -8.71 -11.61 -13.89
C GLU A 112 -9.59 -12.75 -14.43
N GLU A 113 -9.34 -14.00 -14.01
CA GLU A 113 -10.13 -15.17 -14.40
C GLU A 113 -11.60 -15.04 -13.95
N ASN A 114 -11.84 -14.60 -12.71
CA ASN A 114 -13.20 -14.48 -12.17
C ASN A 114 -14.02 -13.35 -12.81
N THR A 115 -13.37 -12.33 -13.35
CA THR A 115 -14.01 -11.16 -13.97
C THR A 115 -14.08 -11.23 -15.50
N SER A 116 -13.38 -12.19 -16.11
CA SER A 116 -13.46 -12.49 -17.55
C SER A 116 -14.74 -13.24 -17.92
N PRO A 117 -15.15 -13.27 -19.21
CA PRO A 117 -16.28 -14.06 -19.67
C PRO A 117 -16.18 -15.53 -19.22
N GLY A 118 -17.24 -16.03 -18.57
CA GLY A 118 -17.27 -17.37 -17.98
C GLY A 118 -16.76 -17.46 -16.53
N GLY A 119 -16.16 -16.38 -16.00
CA GLY A 119 -15.76 -16.28 -14.61
C GLY A 119 -16.94 -16.10 -13.65
N CYS A 120 -16.78 -16.53 -12.39
CA CYS A 120 -17.87 -16.50 -11.42
C CYS A 120 -18.43 -15.10 -11.15
N SER A 121 -17.56 -14.08 -11.05
CA SER A 121 -18.03 -12.70 -10.80
C SER A 121 -18.76 -12.14 -12.03
N TYR A 122 -18.26 -12.43 -13.23
CA TYR A 122 -18.93 -12.08 -14.49
C TYR A 122 -20.32 -12.73 -14.59
N MET A 123 -20.41 -14.04 -14.35
CA MET A 123 -21.68 -14.77 -14.41
C MET A 123 -22.66 -14.33 -13.32
N ASN A 124 -22.17 -14.02 -12.11
CA ASN A 124 -23.01 -13.50 -11.04
C ASN A 124 -23.63 -12.16 -11.42
N PHE A 125 -22.85 -11.27 -12.05
CA PHE A 125 -23.36 -9.97 -12.51
C PHE A 125 -24.42 -10.13 -13.62
N ASP A 126 -24.14 -10.98 -14.61
CA ASP A 126 -25.10 -11.32 -15.68
C ASP A 126 -26.40 -11.92 -15.10
N ARG A 127 -26.29 -12.79 -14.09
CA ARG A 127 -27.46 -13.34 -13.38
C ARG A 127 -28.28 -12.25 -12.69
N VAL A 128 -27.64 -11.30 -12.00
CA VAL A 128 -28.34 -10.18 -11.35
C VAL A 128 -29.11 -9.36 -12.40
N ILE A 129 -28.50 -9.04 -13.53
CA ILE A 129 -29.18 -8.31 -14.61
C ILE A 129 -30.41 -9.09 -15.09
N LYS A 130 -30.24 -10.38 -15.40
CA LYS A 130 -31.31 -11.21 -15.96
C LYS A 130 -32.44 -11.48 -14.98
N GLU A 131 -32.11 -11.78 -13.72
CA GLU A 131 -33.08 -12.28 -12.75
C GLU A 131 -33.69 -11.19 -11.88
N VAL A 132 -33.00 -10.06 -11.69
CA VAL A 132 -33.48 -8.98 -10.81
C VAL A 132 -33.90 -7.77 -11.63
N LEU A 133 -33.04 -7.31 -12.55
CA LEU A 133 -33.28 -6.04 -13.25
C LEU A 133 -34.23 -6.17 -14.45
N LEU A 134 -34.11 -7.26 -15.22
CA LEU A 134 -34.93 -7.48 -16.42
C LEU A 134 -36.29 -8.13 -16.12
N LYS A 135 -36.47 -8.77 -14.96
CA LYS A 135 -37.79 -9.32 -14.54
C LYS A 135 -38.78 -8.27 -14.05
N GLN A 136 -38.35 -7.00 -13.94
CA GLN A 136 -39.21 -5.89 -13.51
C GLN A 136 -39.90 -5.15 -14.68
N TYR A 137 -39.71 -5.63 -15.91
CA TYR A 137 -40.43 -5.24 -17.12
C TYR A 137 -41.15 -6.45 -17.72
#